data_AF-A0A8T0MQ95-F1
#
_entry.id   AF-A0A8T0MQ95-F1
#
_cell.length_a   1.000
_cell.length_b   1.000
_cell.length_c   1.000
_cell.angle_alpha   90.00
_cell.angle_beta   90.00
_cell.angle_gamma   90.00
#
_symmetry.space_group_name_H-M   'P 1'
#
loop_
_entity.id
_entity.type
_entity.pdbx_description
1 polymer ?
#
loop_
_entity_poly.entity_id
_entity_poly.type
_entity_poly.pdbx_seq_one_letter_code
_entity_poly.pdbx_strand_id
1 'polypeptide(L)'
;MGSRQEPQPQPHSSYKVKAKIGAIEGIDKGQQELFFAGFHLKNDNMVTDYGIMDNSFVDLYVTDGIQISVKIPSVGKIIKLNLKKSQSVADIKADIEQKGGIPRNEQILMHTGRQLEDNMMLANCGLGNGETLHLLVCPADMLRVFVIVSGGRTINLDVKCWYTVADVKLMIETFEGLPACTQVLASTESGGDVVALKDTETLQSQNIKNNDVLTLHMGRTVQFFIKTWQGKTLTMLMELSDTTNDVLKIIEERLQIKPGIYYLRYRGRVLSPGDTLLMSKIESDSTIDARLVGELKEKQKGVIGS
;
A
#
# COMPACT_ATOMS: atom_id res chain seq x y z
N MET A 1 -10.08 -19.87 69.87
CA MET A 1 -10.88 -20.31 68.71
C MET A 1 -10.31 -19.62 67.49
N GLY A 2 -9.39 -20.28 66.78
CA GLY A 2 -8.89 -19.79 65.50
C GLY A 2 -9.74 -20.40 64.39
N SER A 3 -10.67 -19.63 63.84
CA SER A 3 -11.50 -20.05 62.72
C SER A 3 -10.60 -20.29 61.52
N ARG A 4 -10.42 -21.55 61.15
CA ARG A 4 -9.70 -21.98 59.95
C ARG A 4 -10.53 -21.52 58.76
N GLN A 5 -10.13 -20.42 58.13
CA GLN A 5 -10.72 -19.95 56.87
C GLN A 5 -10.47 -21.03 55.81
N GLU A 6 -11.54 -21.65 55.32
CA GLU A 6 -11.46 -22.51 54.14
C GLU A 6 -10.99 -21.66 52.94
N PRO A 7 -10.03 -22.16 52.15
CA PRO A 7 -9.56 -21.42 50.98
C PRO A 7 -10.71 -21.32 49.97
N GLN A 8 -11.10 -20.08 49.65
CA GLN A 8 -12.12 -19.85 48.64
C GLN A 8 -11.68 -20.39 47.27
N PRO A 9 -12.57 -21.04 46.50
CA PRO A 9 -12.25 -21.59 45.19
C PRO A 9 -11.90 -20.44 44.24
N GLN A 10 -10.66 -20.44 43.73
CA GLN A 10 -10.23 -19.46 42.75
C GLN A 10 -10.85 -19.78 41.38
N PRO A 11 -11.40 -18.78 40.66
CA PRO A 11 -11.95 -19.02 39.33
C PRO A 11 -10.82 -19.50 38.40
N HIS A 12 -11.01 -20.69 37.83
CA HIS A 12 -10.08 -21.28 36.89
C HIS A 12 -10.58 -21.04 35.45
N SER A 13 -9.72 -20.51 34.59
CA SER A 13 -9.96 -20.54 33.13
C SER A 13 -10.07 -21.99 32.67
N SER A 14 -10.89 -22.28 31.66
CA SER A 14 -10.95 -23.62 31.05
C SER A 14 -9.57 -24.11 30.55
N TYR A 15 -8.68 -23.20 30.14
CA TYR A 15 -7.27 -23.50 29.84
C TYR A 15 -6.51 -24.17 31.00
N LYS A 16 -6.74 -23.73 32.25
CA LYS A 16 -6.12 -24.30 33.46
C LYS A 16 -6.69 -25.69 33.75
N VAL A 17 -7.99 -25.91 33.51
CA VAL A 17 -8.61 -27.23 33.63
C VAL A 17 -7.98 -28.21 32.65
N LYS A 18 -7.82 -27.83 31.38
CA LYS A 18 -7.15 -28.67 30.38
C LYS A 18 -5.69 -28.98 30.75
N ALA A 19 -4.98 -28.00 31.30
CA ALA A 19 -3.62 -28.21 31.78
C ALA A 19 -3.56 -29.25 32.93
N LYS A 20 -4.54 -29.24 33.83
CA LYS A 20 -4.63 -30.18 34.95
C LYS A 20 -5.01 -31.59 34.47
N ILE A 21 -5.96 -31.71 33.55
CA ILE A 21 -6.30 -32.99 32.91
C ILE A 21 -5.07 -33.59 32.22
N GLY A 22 -4.29 -32.78 31.49
CA GLY A 22 -3.09 -33.28 30.84
C GLY A 22 -2.01 -33.77 31.82
N ALA A 23 -1.90 -33.14 33.00
CA ALA A 23 -0.97 -33.58 34.03
C ALA A 23 -1.41 -34.89 34.73
N ILE A 24 -2.72 -35.17 34.78
CA ILE A 24 -3.26 -36.36 35.45
C ILE A 24 -3.38 -37.54 34.47
N GLU A 25 -4.00 -37.29 33.32
CA GLU A 25 -4.39 -38.31 32.33
C GLU A 25 -3.36 -38.48 31.20
N GLY A 26 -2.35 -37.60 31.12
CA GLY A 26 -1.35 -37.63 30.05
C GLY A 26 -1.86 -37.21 28.67
N ILE A 27 -3.06 -36.61 28.59
CA ILE A 27 -3.67 -36.16 27.33
C ILE A 27 -3.22 -34.73 27.02
N ASP A 28 -2.69 -34.49 25.83
CA ASP A 28 -2.23 -33.15 25.46
C ASP A 28 -3.39 -32.15 25.32
N LYS A 29 -3.17 -30.89 25.72
CA LYS A 29 -4.24 -29.87 25.73
C LYS A 29 -4.90 -29.65 24.36
N GLY A 30 -4.14 -29.85 23.27
CA GLY A 30 -4.65 -29.75 21.90
C GLY A 30 -5.67 -30.85 21.56
N GLN A 31 -5.57 -32.00 22.23
CA GLN A 31 -6.45 -33.16 22.07
C GLN A 31 -7.69 -33.07 22.96
N GLN A 32 -7.79 -32.10 23.87
CA GLN A 32 -8.88 -32.04 24.83
C GLN A 32 -9.97 -31.06 24.37
N GLU A 33 -11.16 -31.57 24.08
CA GLU A 33 -12.39 -30.79 23.94
C GLU A 33 -13.29 -31.04 25.16
N LEU A 34 -13.66 -29.96 25.86
CA LEU A 34 -14.44 -30.02 27.10
C LEU A 34 -15.85 -29.48 26.85
N PHE A 35 -16.87 -30.19 27.34
CA PHE A 35 -18.27 -29.80 27.24
C PHE A 35 -18.97 -29.82 28.59
N PHE A 36 -19.87 -28.86 28.80
CA PHE A 36 -20.74 -28.81 29.97
C PHE A 36 -22.15 -28.42 29.55
N ALA A 37 -23.14 -29.23 29.90
CA ALA A 37 -24.54 -29.03 29.53
C ALA A 37 -24.73 -28.78 28.01
N GLY A 38 -23.94 -29.45 27.17
CA GLY A 38 -23.95 -29.29 25.70
C GLY A 38 -23.16 -28.08 25.17
N PHE A 39 -22.60 -27.23 26.02
CA PHE A 39 -21.78 -26.08 25.62
C PHE A 39 -20.29 -26.44 25.57
N HIS A 40 -19.61 -26.06 24.49
CA HIS A 40 -18.16 -26.21 24.36
C HIS A 40 -17.41 -25.14 25.18
N LEU A 41 -16.51 -25.58 26.05
CA LEU A 41 -15.69 -24.71 26.90
C LEU A 41 -14.51 -24.17 26.08
N LYS A 42 -14.59 -22.89 25.71
CA LYS A 42 -13.50 -22.18 25.02
C LYS A 42 -12.39 -21.83 26.00
N ASN A 43 -11.12 -21.96 25.56
CA ASN A 43 -9.92 -21.82 26.40
C ASN A 43 -9.83 -20.53 27.23
N ASP A 44 -10.35 -19.42 26.69
CA ASP A 44 -10.23 -18.08 27.28
C ASP A 44 -11.37 -17.72 28.24
N ASN A 45 -12.43 -18.54 28.29
CA ASN A 45 -13.57 -18.32 29.17
C ASN A 45 -13.33 -18.93 30.57
N MET A 46 -13.92 -18.31 31.60
CA MET A 46 -13.90 -18.88 32.94
C MET A 46 -14.88 -20.05 33.02
N VAL A 47 -14.55 -21.10 33.78
CA VAL A 47 -15.49 -22.21 33.99
C VAL A 47 -16.78 -21.76 34.67
N THR A 48 -16.70 -20.72 35.50
CA THR A 48 -17.85 -20.09 36.14
C THR A 48 -18.82 -19.43 35.15
N ASP A 49 -18.34 -18.98 34.00
CA ASP A 49 -19.19 -18.38 32.95
C ASP A 49 -20.16 -19.41 32.36
N TYR A 50 -19.83 -20.69 32.48
CA TYR A 50 -20.67 -21.81 32.07
C TYR A 50 -21.53 -22.38 33.21
N GLY A 51 -21.51 -21.77 34.40
CA GLY A 51 -22.24 -22.26 35.57
C GLY A 51 -21.62 -23.52 36.20
N ILE A 52 -20.35 -23.79 35.93
CA ILE A 52 -19.62 -24.93 36.52
C ILE A 52 -19.30 -24.58 37.98
N MET A 53 -19.84 -25.38 38.89
CA MET A 53 -19.65 -25.27 40.34
C MET A 53 -18.91 -26.49 40.89
N ASP A 54 -18.58 -26.46 42.18
CA ASP A 54 -17.99 -27.61 42.87
C ASP A 54 -18.85 -28.86 42.68
N ASN A 55 -18.19 -30.00 42.45
CA ASN A 55 -18.81 -31.30 42.12
C ASN A 55 -19.57 -31.38 40.78
N SER A 56 -19.42 -30.41 39.88
CA SER A 56 -19.94 -30.52 38.51
C SER A 56 -19.15 -31.54 37.70
N PHE A 57 -19.82 -32.24 36.79
CA PHE A 57 -19.21 -33.14 35.81
C PHE A 57 -19.07 -32.45 34.46
N VAL A 58 -17.89 -32.55 33.85
CA VAL A 58 -17.57 -31.98 32.53
C VAL A 58 -17.21 -33.14 31.61
N ASP A 59 -17.80 -33.20 30.42
CA ASP A 59 -17.50 -34.22 29.44
C ASP A 59 -16.18 -33.89 28.73
N LEU A 60 -15.24 -34.85 28.70
CA LEU A 60 -13.98 -34.75 27.97
C LEU A 60 -14.03 -35.63 26.72
N TYR A 61 -13.80 -35.02 25.57
CA TYR A 61 -13.60 -35.70 24.30
C TYR A 61 -12.14 -35.57 23.88
N VAL A 62 -11.51 -36.71 23.58
CA VAL A 62 -10.14 -36.77 23.07
C VAL A 62 -10.17 -36.72 21.54
N THR A 63 -9.53 -35.73 20.96
CA THR A 63 -9.49 -35.47 19.52
C THR A 63 -8.10 -35.70 18.93
N ASP A 64 -7.99 -35.61 17.61
CA ASP A 64 -6.72 -35.62 16.87
C ASP A 64 -5.96 -34.28 16.94
N GLY A 65 -6.38 -33.37 17.82
CA GLY A 65 -5.82 -32.04 17.90
C GLY A 65 -4.34 -32.03 18.31
N ILE A 66 -3.60 -31.08 17.75
CA ILE A 66 -2.18 -30.85 18.02
C ILE A 66 -1.97 -29.39 18.43
N GLN A 67 -0.99 -29.15 19.28
CA GLN A 67 -0.51 -27.81 19.61
C GLN A 67 0.87 -27.62 18.99
N ILE A 68 1.05 -26.58 18.19
CA ILE A 68 2.35 -26.23 17.59
C ILE A 68 2.77 -24.82 17.99
N SER A 69 4.08 -24.56 17.88
CA SER A 69 4.65 -23.22 18.02
C SER A 69 5.13 -22.70 16.67
N VAL A 70 4.70 -21.50 16.29
CA VAL A 70 5.18 -20.81 15.09
C VAL A 70 6.20 -19.77 15.53
N LYS A 71 7.47 -19.95 15.13
CA LYS A 71 8.56 -19.02 15.44
C LYS A 71 8.79 -18.08 14.27
N ILE A 72 8.92 -16.80 14.56
CA ILE A 72 9.20 -15.72 13.60
C ILE A 72 10.62 -15.23 13.88
N PRO A 73 11.65 -15.78 13.21
CA PRO A 73 13.04 -15.51 13.59
C PRO A 73 13.41 -14.02 13.48
N SER A 74 12.91 -13.33 12.46
CA SER A 74 13.18 -11.91 12.20
C SER A 74 12.67 -10.97 13.29
N VAL A 75 11.61 -11.37 14.01
CA VAL A 75 10.95 -10.56 15.05
C VAL A 75 11.21 -11.11 16.45
N GLY A 76 11.74 -12.33 16.58
CA GLY A 76 11.91 -13.02 17.87
C GLY A 76 10.58 -13.40 18.54
N LYS A 77 9.46 -13.40 17.81
CA LYS A 77 8.12 -13.71 18.33
C LYS A 77 7.79 -15.19 18.16
N ILE A 78 7.06 -15.77 19.12
CA ILE A 78 6.53 -17.15 19.06
C ILE A 78 5.01 -17.10 19.24
N ILE A 79 4.27 -17.71 18.31
CA ILE A 79 2.81 -17.82 18.34
C ILE A 79 2.44 -19.29 18.62
N LYS A 80 1.54 -19.53 19.57
CA LYS A 80 1.05 -20.89 19.88
C LYS A 80 -0.31 -21.15 19.23
N LEU A 81 -0.40 -22.23 18.45
CA LEU A 81 -1.61 -22.62 17.72
C LEU A 81 -2.10 -23.97 18.22
N ASN A 82 -3.43 -24.12 18.34
CA ASN A 82 -4.08 -25.42 18.57
C ASN A 82 -4.83 -25.73 17.29
N LEU A 83 -4.46 -26.83 16.63
CA LEU A 83 -4.88 -27.18 15.29
C LEU A 83 -5.41 -28.61 15.29
N LYS A 84 -6.14 -29.00 14.23
CA LYS A 84 -6.53 -30.40 13.96
C LYS A 84 -5.69 -30.94 12.81
N LYS A 85 -5.37 -32.24 12.80
CA LYS A 85 -4.56 -32.81 11.70
C LYS A 85 -5.25 -32.73 10.34
N SER A 86 -6.57 -32.57 10.32
CA SER A 86 -7.39 -32.34 9.13
C SER A 86 -7.31 -30.93 8.54
N GLN A 87 -6.75 -29.95 9.25
CA GLN A 87 -6.61 -28.59 8.72
C GLN A 87 -5.50 -28.49 7.67
N SER A 88 -5.67 -27.56 6.75
CA SER A 88 -4.70 -27.22 5.70
C SER A 88 -3.68 -26.19 6.16
N VAL A 89 -2.59 -26.06 5.42
CA VAL A 89 -1.59 -24.99 5.62
C VAL A 89 -2.22 -23.61 5.44
N ALA A 90 -3.18 -23.44 4.53
CA ALA A 90 -3.95 -22.20 4.39
C ALA A 90 -4.72 -21.82 5.68
N ASP A 91 -5.26 -22.80 6.39
CA ASP A 91 -5.94 -22.59 7.67
C ASP A 91 -4.95 -22.15 8.76
N ILE A 92 -3.74 -22.72 8.78
CA ILE A 92 -2.67 -22.27 9.70
C ILE A 92 -2.32 -20.81 9.43
N LYS A 93 -2.20 -20.43 8.15
CA LYS A 93 -1.91 -19.04 7.79
C LYS A 93 -3.00 -18.09 8.25
N ALA A 94 -4.26 -18.50 8.17
CA ALA A 94 -5.39 -17.75 8.70
C ALA A 94 -5.31 -17.57 10.23
N ASP A 95 -4.96 -18.62 10.97
CA ASP A 95 -4.80 -18.55 12.42
C ASP A 95 -3.62 -17.66 12.85
N ILE A 96 -2.52 -17.68 12.08
CA ILE A 96 -1.37 -16.79 12.27
C ILE A 96 -1.76 -15.34 11.98
N GLU A 97 -2.58 -15.08 10.97
CA GLU A 97 -3.10 -13.74 10.70
C GLU A 97 -3.95 -13.23 11.87
N GLN A 98 -4.88 -14.06 12.35
CA GLN A 98 -5.78 -13.69 13.45
C GLN A 98 -5.03 -13.40 14.76
N LYS A 99 -4.02 -14.22 15.11
CA LYS A 99 -3.27 -14.10 16.38
C LYS A 99 -2.02 -13.23 16.29
N GLY A 100 -1.38 -13.27 15.14
CA GLY A 100 -0.08 -12.67 14.87
C GLY A 100 -0.17 -11.31 14.20
N GLY A 101 -1.26 -11.03 13.46
CA GLY A 101 -1.47 -9.82 12.69
C GLY A 101 -0.74 -9.79 11.34
N ILE A 102 -0.21 -10.92 10.87
CA ILE A 102 0.59 -11.01 9.64
C ILE A 102 -0.33 -11.49 8.51
N PRO A 103 -0.52 -10.72 7.42
CA PRO A 103 -1.39 -11.11 6.31
C PRO A 103 -0.99 -12.45 5.68
N ARG A 104 -1.96 -13.29 5.26
CA ARG A 104 -1.68 -14.66 4.76
C ARG A 104 -0.74 -14.71 3.56
N ASN A 105 -0.87 -13.74 2.67
CA ASN A 105 -0.03 -13.58 1.47
C ASN A 105 1.41 -13.16 1.79
N GLU A 106 1.68 -12.73 3.03
CA GLU A 106 3.02 -12.40 3.50
C GLU A 106 3.69 -13.56 4.25
N GLN A 107 2.98 -14.68 4.43
CA GLN A 107 3.44 -15.80 5.23
C GLN A 107 4.05 -16.91 4.38
N ILE A 108 5.33 -17.20 4.58
CA ILE A 108 5.98 -18.40 4.08
C ILE A 108 6.25 -19.34 5.26
N LEU A 109 5.51 -20.45 5.29
CA LEU A 109 5.61 -21.47 6.32
C LEU A 109 6.66 -22.49 5.93
N MET A 110 7.62 -22.71 6.82
CA MET A 110 8.78 -23.59 6.62
C MET A 110 8.84 -24.66 7.71
N HIS A 111 8.94 -25.93 7.31
CA HIS A 111 9.16 -27.06 8.21
C HIS A 111 10.30 -27.93 7.68
N THR A 112 11.28 -28.29 8.52
CA THR A 112 12.44 -29.13 8.15
C THR A 112 13.18 -28.69 6.88
N GLY A 113 13.24 -27.37 6.62
CA GLY A 113 13.89 -26.81 5.43
C GLY A 113 13.05 -26.88 4.15
N ARG A 114 11.78 -27.29 4.23
CA ARG A 114 10.83 -27.28 3.12
C ARG A 114 9.75 -26.23 3.35
N GLN A 115 9.41 -25.50 2.28
CA GLN A 115 8.23 -24.67 2.25
C GLN A 115 6.97 -25.56 2.22
N LEU A 116 5.97 -25.19 3.00
CA LEU A 116 4.67 -25.84 2.99
C LEU A 116 3.74 -25.09 2.04
N GLU A 117 3.07 -25.85 1.16
CA GLU A 117 2.11 -25.32 0.19
C GLU A 117 0.71 -25.23 0.81
N ASP A 118 -0.08 -24.23 0.40
CA ASP A 118 -1.38 -23.90 1.00
C ASP A 118 -2.39 -25.06 1.01
N ASN A 119 -2.32 -25.93 0.00
CA ASN A 119 -3.20 -27.09 -0.16
C ASN A 119 -2.75 -28.34 0.62
N MET A 120 -1.60 -28.32 1.28
CA MET A 120 -1.14 -29.45 2.09
C MET A 120 -1.95 -29.55 3.38
N MET A 121 -2.38 -30.76 3.74
CA MET A 121 -2.95 -31.05 5.06
C MET A 121 -1.84 -31.17 6.11
N LEU A 122 -2.11 -30.74 7.34
CA LEU A 122 -1.20 -30.87 8.49
C LEU A 122 -0.75 -32.32 8.72
N ALA A 123 -1.68 -33.28 8.55
CA ALA A 123 -1.37 -34.71 8.63
C ALA A 123 -0.22 -35.13 7.69
N ASN A 124 -0.07 -34.46 6.54
CA ASN A 124 0.94 -34.76 5.53
C ASN A 124 2.22 -33.92 5.67
N CYS A 125 2.22 -32.91 6.54
CA CYS A 125 3.37 -32.03 6.76
C CYS A 125 4.41 -32.61 7.74
N GLY A 126 4.11 -33.79 8.32
CA GLY A 126 4.95 -34.42 9.33
C GLY A 126 5.00 -33.64 10.65
N LEU A 127 4.00 -32.80 10.91
CA LEU A 127 3.94 -31.96 12.11
C LEU A 127 3.30 -32.71 13.28
N GLY A 128 4.05 -32.85 14.36
CA GLY A 128 3.63 -33.46 15.62
C GLY A 128 3.11 -32.47 16.66
N ASN A 129 2.58 -33.00 17.77
CA ASN A 129 2.27 -32.16 18.93
C ASN A 129 3.56 -31.63 19.56
N GLY A 130 3.56 -30.35 19.93
CA GLY A 130 4.69 -29.64 20.52
C GLY A 130 5.76 -29.18 19.52
N GLU A 131 5.62 -29.48 18.22
CA GLU A 131 6.63 -29.12 17.23
C GLU A 131 6.66 -27.62 16.89
N THR A 132 7.77 -27.21 16.28
CA THR A 132 8.01 -25.81 15.89
C THR A 132 8.03 -25.65 14.38
N LEU A 133 7.22 -24.73 13.90
CA LEU A 133 7.17 -24.28 12.52
C LEU A 133 7.87 -22.92 12.40
N HIS A 134 8.64 -22.70 11.33
CA HIS A 134 9.24 -21.39 11.07
C HIS A 134 8.36 -20.57 10.12
N LEU A 135 8.10 -19.32 10.48
CA LEU A 135 7.43 -18.34 9.62
C LEU A 135 8.46 -17.34 9.12
N LEU A 136 8.64 -17.28 7.80
CA LEU A 136 9.30 -16.17 7.12
C LEU A 136 8.21 -15.18 6.70
N VAL A 137 8.43 -13.90 7.02
CA VAL A 137 7.54 -12.81 6.61
C VAL A 137 8.11 -12.21 5.34
N CYS A 138 7.42 -12.41 4.23
CA CYS A 138 7.75 -11.84 2.93
C CYS A 138 6.63 -10.84 2.58
N PRO A 139 6.81 -9.53 2.85
CA PRO A 139 5.81 -8.52 2.48
C PRO A 139 5.42 -8.72 1.02
N ALA A 140 4.12 -8.73 0.73
CA ALA A 140 3.63 -9.04 -0.60
C ALA A 140 4.38 -8.20 -1.63
N ASP A 141 4.99 -8.88 -2.61
CA ASP A 141 5.79 -8.25 -3.65
C ASP A 141 5.02 -7.15 -4.40
N MET A 142 3.69 -7.17 -4.35
CA MET A 142 2.77 -6.31 -5.08
C MET A 142 1.85 -5.55 -4.11
N LEU A 143 1.92 -4.22 -4.17
CA LEU A 143 1.06 -3.25 -3.53
C LEU A 143 0.09 -2.68 -4.57
N ARG A 144 -1.19 -2.52 -4.22
CA ARG A 144 -2.11 -1.69 -4.96
C ARG A 144 -2.14 -0.30 -4.34
N VAL A 145 -1.70 0.72 -5.06
CA VAL A 145 -1.77 2.12 -4.62
C VAL A 145 -2.75 2.90 -5.47
N PHE A 146 -3.43 3.87 -4.85
CA PHE A 146 -4.37 4.76 -5.50
C PHE A 146 -3.68 6.11 -5.73
N VAL A 147 -3.65 6.62 -6.95
CA VAL A 147 -3.04 7.93 -7.24
C VAL A 147 -4.14 8.90 -7.68
N ILE A 148 -4.34 9.96 -6.91
CA ILE A 148 -5.23 11.06 -7.26
C ILE A 148 -4.49 11.97 -8.23
N VAL A 149 -4.98 12.04 -9.46
CA VAL A 149 -4.46 12.92 -10.53
C VAL A 149 -5.29 14.21 -10.64
N SER A 150 -4.79 15.17 -11.42
CA SER A 150 -5.46 16.44 -11.69
C SER A 150 -6.93 16.25 -12.09
N GLY A 151 -7.84 17.01 -11.47
CA GLY A 151 -9.29 16.88 -11.67
C GLY A 151 -10.00 15.90 -10.73
N GLY A 152 -9.29 15.34 -9.73
CA GLY A 152 -9.88 14.48 -8.69
C GLY A 152 -10.15 13.04 -9.12
N ARG A 153 -9.76 12.67 -10.34
CA ARG A 153 -9.78 11.29 -10.82
C ARG A 153 -8.72 10.47 -10.08
N THR A 154 -9.06 9.23 -9.74
CA THR A 154 -8.13 8.28 -9.10
C THR A 154 -7.76 7.18 -10.10
N ILE A 155 -6.47 6.85 -10.19
CA ILE A 155 -5.96 5.70 -10.93
C ILE A 155 -5.43 4.64 -9.96
N ASN A 156 -5.51 3.37 -10.35
CA ASN A 156 -5.02 2.25 -9.56
C ASN A 156 -3.72 1.74 -10.17
N LEU A 157 -2.68 1.61 -9.36
CA LEU A 157 -1.40 1.05 -9.81
C LEU A 157 -1.05 -0.16 -8.95
N ASP A 158 -0.81 -1.30 -9.61
CA ASP A 158 -0.24 -2.47 -8.96
C ASP A 158 1.30 -2.40 -9.10
N VAL A 159 1.97 -2.02 -8.02
CA VAL A 159 3.41 -1.68 -7.96
C VAL A 159 4.14 -2.61 -6.99
N LYS A 160 5.47 -2.74 -7.11
CA LYS A 160 6.22 -3.50 -6.10
C LYS A 160 6.68 -2.64 -4.95
N CYS A 161 6.72 -3.19 -3.74
CA CYS A 161 7.09 -2.42 -2.55
C CYS A 161 8.55 -1.91 -2.57
N TRP A 162 9.44 -2.55 -3.33
CA TRP A 162 10.82 -2.12 -3.53
C TRP A 162 11.04 -1.25 -4.78
N TYR A 163 9.99 -0.90 -5.53
CA TYR A 163 10.13 0.10 -6.59
C TYR A 163 10.46 1.46 -5.97
N THR A 164 11.32 2.19 -6.66
CA THR A 164 11.61 3.58 -6.29
C THR A 164 10.43 4.46 -6.69
N VAL A 165 10.29 5.62 -6.07
CA VAL A 165 9.28 6.60 -6.47
C VAL A 165 9.50 7.04 -7.93
N ALA A 166 10.75 7.10 -8.40
CA ALA A 166 11.05 7.35 -9.81
C ALA A 166 10.44 6.30 -10.75
N ASP A 167 10.50 5.01 -10.39
CA ASP A 167 9.89 3.93 -11.17
C ASP A 167 8.37 4.09 -11.22
N VAL A 168 7.74 4.44 -10.11
CA VAL A 168 6.29 4.70 -10.05
C VAL A 168 5.89 5.89 -10.91
N LYS A 169 6.69 6.97 -10.92
CA LYS A 169 6.47 8.13 -11.79
C LYS A 169 6.56 7.76 -13.28
N LEU A 170 7.50 6.90 -13.66
CA LEU A 170 7.60 6.38 -15.03
C LEU A 170 6.40 5.51 -15.40
N MET A 171 5.86 4.74 -14.46
CA MET A 171 4.60 4.02 -14.68
C MET A 171 3.45 4.99 -14.93
N ILE A 172 3.30 6.02 -14.11
CA ILE A 172 2.28 7.07 -14.31
C ILE A 172 2.46 7.76 -15.67
N GLU A 173 3.70 8.04 -16.09
CA GLU A 173 3.98 8.59 -17.43
C GLU A 173 3.48 7.67 -18.55
N THR A 174 3.68 6.36 -18.39
CA THR A 174 3.22 5.36 -19.37
C THR A 174 1.70 5.27 -19.42
N PHE A 175 1.02 5.39 -18.27
CA PHE A 175 -0.44 5.30 -18.17
C PHE A 175 -1.17 6.59 -18.57
N GLU A 176 -0.62 7.75 -18.22
CA GLU A 176 -1.30 9.05 -18.35
C GLU A 176 -0.64 9.99 -19.37
N GLY A 177 0.54 9.66 -19.89
CA GLY A 177 1.31 10.52 -20.81
C GLY A 177 1.95 11.74 -20.15
N LEU A 178 1.91 11.82 -18.81
CA LEU A 178 2.47 12.92 -18.03
C LEU A 178 3.95 12.66 -17.72
N PRO A 179 4.90 13.49 -18.15
CA PRO A 179 6.32 13.20 -17.97
C PRO A 179 6.73 13.06 -16.49
N ALA A 180 7.50 12.01 -16.17
CA ALA A 180 7.90 11.69 -14.80
C ALA A 180 8.62 12.84 -14.09
N CYS A 181 9.38 13.67 -14.82
CA CYS A 181 10.16 14.78 -14.24
C CYS A 181 9.31 15.97 -13.74
N THR A 182 8.03 16.04 -14.13
CA THR A 182 7.08 17.05 -13.61
C THR A 182 6.24 16.54 -12.45
N GLN A 183 6.21 15.22 -12.28
CA GLN A 183 5.41 14.59 -11.26
C GLN A 183 6.04 14.79 -9.88
N VAL A 184 5.23 15.15 -8.90
CA VAL A 184 5.54 15.15 -7.48
C VAL A 184 4.48 14.31 -6.79
N LEU A 185 4.87 13.12 -6.34
CA LEU A 185 4.00 12.25 -5.57
C LEU A 185 4.11 12.62 -4.10
N ALA A 186 2.98 12.65 -3.41
CA ALA A 186 2.92 12.86 -1.98
C ALA A 186 1.96 11.86 -1.33
N SER A 187 2.25 11.49 -0.07
CA SER A 187 1.36 10.69 0.77
C SER A 187 0.74 11.57 1.85
N THR A 188 -0.51 11.31 2.19
CA THR A 188 -1.17 11.96 3.33
C THR A 188 -1.03 11.07 4.56
N GLU A 189 -0.27 11.52 5.56
CA GLU A 189 -0.13 10.77 6.81
C GLU A 189 -1.38 10.89 7.69
N SER A 190 -1.53 10.00 8.68
CA SER A 190 -2.68 10.00 9.59
C SER A 190 -2.86 11.30 10.41
N GLY A 191 -1.88 12.21 10.39
CA GLY A 191 -1.97 13.56 10.97
C GLY A 191 -2.51 14.64 10.02
N GLY A 192 -2.77 14.31 8.75
CA GLY A 192 -3.20 15.27 7.73
C GLY A 192 -2.06 16.01 7.03
N ASP A 193 -0.82 15.77 7.45
CA ASP A 193 0.37 16.31 6.78
C ASP A 193 0.60 15.60 5.44
N VAL A 194 0.84 16.41 4.41
CA VAL A 194 1.16 15.95 3.06
C VAL A 194 2.68 15.92 2.92
N VAL A 195 3.23 14.71 2.79
CA VAL A 195 4.68 14.50 2.69
C VAL A 195 5.03 14.12 1.26
N ALA A 196 5.89 14.92 0.63
CA ALA A 196 6.39 14.62 -0.71
C ALA A 196 7.34 13.42 -0.67
N LEU A 197 7.08 12.46 -1.55
CA LEU A 197 7.87 11.25 -1.68
C LEU A 197 9.15 11.53 -2.47
N LYS A 198 10.25 10.92 -2.03
CA LYS A 198 11.58 11.10 -2.64
C LYS A 198 11.86 10.07 -3.73
N ASP A 199 12.34 10.55 -4.88
CA ASP A 199 12.57 9.75 -6.10
C ASP A 199 13.52 8.57 -5.91
N THR A 200 14.56 8.73 -5.10
CA THR A 200 15.61 7.72 -4.86
C THR A 200 15.23 6.65 -3.85
N GLU A 201 14.15 6.86 -3.10
CA GLU A 201 13.73 5.96 -2.03
C GLU A 201 12.63 5.01 -2.52
N THR A 202 12.59 3.81 -1.95
CA THR A 202 11.57 2.81 -2.27
C THR A 202 10.23 3.12 -1.62
N LEU A 203 9.14 2.55 -2.14
CA LEU A 203 7.83 2.62 -1.50
C LEU A 203 7.85 2.06 -0.07
N GLN A 204 8.54 0.94 0.14
CA GLN A 204 8.68 0.33 1.46
C GLN A 204 9.43 1.21 2.45
N SER A 205 10.56 1.82 2.04
CA SER A 205 11.33 2.72 2.90
C SER A 205 10.58 3.99 3.26
N GLN A 206 9.63 4.41 2.42
CA GLN A 206 8.72 5.53 2.67
C GLN A 206 7.39 5.09 3.29
N ASN A 207 7.32 3.87 3.82
CA ASN A 207 6.18 3.34 4.56
C ASN A 207 4.85 3.35 3.78
N ILE A 208 4.91 3.23 2.45
CA ILE A 208 3.75 3.09 1.59
C ILE A 208 3.21 1.66 1.70
N LYS A 209 1.92 1.55 2.00
CA LYS A 209 1.21 0.30 2.23
C LYS A 209 0.23 0.00 1.12
N ASN A 210 -0.30 -1.21 1.16
CA ASN A 210 -1.35 -1.63 0.26
C ASN A 210 -2.63 -0.81 0.51
N ASN A 211 -3.25 -0.36 -0.57
CA ASN A 211 -4.40 0.54 -0.63
C ASN A 211 -4.15 1.98 -0.17
N ASP A 212 -2.88 2.39 -0.03
CA ASP A 212 -2.58 3.79 0.25
C ASP A 212 -3.00 4.70 -0.91
N VAL A 213 -3.39 5.92 -0.54
CA VAL A 213 -3.78 6.98 -1.47
C VAL A 213 -2.67 8.02 -1.54
N LEU A 214 -2.10 8.18 -2.74
CA LEU A 214 -1.09 9.17 -3.08
C LEU A 214 -1.73 10.31 -3.87
N THR A 215 -1.24 11.54 -3.69
CA THR A 215 -1.61 12.68 -4.52
C THR A 215 -0.51 12.98 -5.52
N LEU A 216 -0.89 13.18 -6.78
CA LEU A 216 0.00 13.65 -7.82
C LEU A 216 -0.13 15.17 -7.96
N HIS A 217 0.95 15.87 -7.69
CA HIS A 217 1.11 17.31 -7.94
C HIS A 217 2.06 17.51 -9.11
N MET A 218 1.85 18.57 -9.89
CA MET A 218 2.78 18.98 -10.95
C MET A 218 3.67 20.09 -10.37
N GLY A 219 4.96 19.82 -10.23
CA GLY A 219 5.78 20.56 -9.26
C GLY A 219 6.87 21.48 -9.82
N ARG A 220 6.95 21.67 -11.14
CA ARG A 220 8.00 22.52 -11.73
C ARG A 220 7.42 23.78 -12.32
N THR A 221 7.45 24.86 -11.54
CA THR A 221 7.31 26.22 -12.08
C THR A 221 8.57 26.60 -12.85
N VAL A 222 8.38 27.17 -14.03
CA VAL A 222 9.43 27.73 -14.88
C VAL A 222 9.12 29.19 -15.14
N GLN A 223 10.17 30.00 -15.06
CA GLN A 223 10.13 31.37 -15.55
C GLN A 223 10.61 31.40 -16.99
N PHE A 224 9.85 32.01 -17.90
CA PHE A 224 10.27 32.20 -19.28
C PHE A 224 9.74 33.53 -19.82
N PHE A 225 10.15 33.89 -21.03
CA PHE A 225 9.85 35.17 -21.64
C PHE A 225 9.07 35.00 -22.93
N ILE A 226 8.13 35.91 -23.19
CA ILE A 226 7.41 36.00 -24.45
C ILE A 226 7.72 37.34 -25.09
N LYS A 227 8.38 37.31 -26.24
CA LYS A 227 8.65 38.49 -27.05
C LYS A 227 7.51 38.69 -28.04
N THR A 228 6.80 39.80 -27.93
CA THR A 228 5.67 40.14 -28.79
C THR A 228 6.13 40.78 -30.10
N TRP A 229 5.27 40.78 -31.12
CA TRP A 229 5.50 41.48 -32.39
C TRP A 229 5.67 43.00 -32.22
N GLN A 230 5.21 43.58 -31.09
CA GLN A 230 5.42 44.98 -30.74
C GLN A 230 6.81 45.24 -30.14
N GLY A 231 7.63 44.20 -29.94
CA GLY A 231 8.93 44.28 -29.29
C GLY A 231 8.88 44.29 -27.76
N LYS A 232 7.69 44.19 -27.16
CA LYS A 232 7.52 44.07 -25.70
C LYS A 232 7.87 42.65 -25.26
N THR A 233 8.55 42.52 -24.13
CA THR A 233 8.84 41.21 -23.52
C THR A 233 7.95 41.04 -22.28
N LEU A 234 7.23 39.93 -22.22
CA LEU A 234 6.41 39.54 -21.07
C LEU A 234 7.14 38.45 -20.28
N THR A 235 7.26 38.62 -18.97
CA THR A 235 7.73 37.56 -18.07
C THR A 235 6.55 36.67 -17.67
N MET A 236 6.75 35.38 -17.85
CA MET A 236 5.80 34.32 -17.53
C MET A 236 6.38 33.49 -16.40
N LEU A 237 5.54 33.14 -15.44
CA LEU A 237 5.85 32.21 -14.37
C LEU A 237 4.72 31.18 -14.36
N MET A 238 4.99 29.97 -14.82
CA MET A 238 3.98 28.95 -15.12
C MET A 238 4.53 27.57 -14.79
N GLU A 239 3.66 26.59 -14.57
CA GLU A 239 4.08 25.20 -14.36
C GLU A 239 4.43 24.53 -15.69
N LEU A 240 5.41 23.63 -15.70
CA LEU A 240 5.79 22.86 -16.90
C LEU A 240 4.66 21.98 -17.45
N SER A 241 3.66 21.69 -16.61
CA SER A 241 2.40 21.05 -16.98
C SER A 241 1.41 21.97 -17.68
N ASP A 242 1.54 23.29 -17.52
CA ASP A 242 0.65 24.24 -18.18
C ASP A 242 0.78 24.10 -19.69
N THR A 243 -0.34 24.31 -20.37
CA THR A 243 -0.42 24.13 -21.82
C THR A 243 -0.16 25.44 -22.54
N THR A 244 0.15 25.32 -23.83
CA THR A 244 0.24 26.46 -24.74
C THR A 244 -1.05 27.28 -24.74
N ASN A 245 -2.22 26.68 -24.48
CA ASN A 245 -3.49 27.41 -24.36
C ASN A 245 -3.54 28.31 -23.12
N ASP A 246 -2.99 27.85 -22.00
CA ASP A 246 -2.92 28.64 -20.76
C ASP A 246 -2.01 29.85 -20.96
N VAL A 247 -0.89 29.65 -21.68
CA VAL A 247 0.00 30.74 -22.09
C VAL A 247 -0.74 31.76 -22.94
N LEU A 248 -1.47 31.32 -23.97
CA LEU A 248 -2.25 32.18 -24.87
C LEU A 248 -3.30 32.99 -24.10
N LYS A 249 -4.00 32.36 -23.15
CA LYS A 249 -5.00 33.02 -22.31
C LYS A 249 -4.40 34.17 -21.49
N ILE A 250 -3.23 33.95 -20.88
CA ILE A 250 -2.53 35.01 -20.13
C ILE A 250 -2.11 36.17 -21.06
N ILE A 251 -1.68 35.87 -22.28
CA ILE A 251 -1.34 36.92 -23.26
C ILE A 251 -2.59 37.71 -23.66
N GLU A 252 -3.71 37.04 -23.92
CA GLU A 252 -5.00 37.66 -24.26
C GLU A 252 -5.46 38.60 -23.16
N GLU A 253 -5.41 38.15 -21.90
CA GLU A 253 -5.77 38.96 -20.74
C GLU A 253 -4.84 40.17 -20.56
N ARG A 254 -3.52 39.98 -20.70
CA ARG A 254 -2.53 41.05 -20.48
C ARG A 254 -2.43 42.07 -21.62
N LEU A 255 -2.73 41.66 -22.86
CA LEU A 255 -2.61 42.52 -24.04
C LEU A 255 -3.96 42.95 -24.62
N GLN A 256 -5.08 42.43 -24.10
CA GLN A 256 -6.44 42.71 -24.57
C GLN A 256 -6.61 42.48 -26.08
N ILE A 257 -6.06 41.37 -26.58
CA ILE A 257 -6.10 40.97 -27.99
C ILE A 257 -7.07 39.81 -28.21
N LYS A 258 -7.62 39.72 -29.43
CA LYS A 258 -8.52 38.60 -29.78
C LYS A 258 -7.73 37.31 -30.02
N PRO A 259 -8.26 36.15 -29.58
CA PRO A 259 -7.69 34.84 -29.92
C PRO A 259 -7.54 34.64 -31.43
N GLY A 260 -6.50 33.91 -31.84
CA GLY A 260 -6.36 33.44 -33.23
C GLY A 260 -5.69 34.41 -34.22
N ILE A 261 -5.28 35.61 -33.81
CA ILE A 261 -4.53 36.55 -34.67
C ILE A 261 -3.01 36.36 -34.59
N TYR A 262 -2.53 35.53 -33.66
CA TYR A 262 -1.12 35.28 -33.39
C TYR A 262 -0.86 33.81 -33.08
N TYR A 263 0.39 33.38 -33.24
CA TYR A 263 0.87 32.04 -32.87
C TYR A 263 2.19 32.15 -32.12
N LEU A 264 2.49 31.13 -31.32
CA LEU A 264 3.73 31.04 -30.55
C LEU A 264 4.75 30.19 -31.29
N ARG A 265 6.00 30.67 -31.30
CA ARG A 265 7.13 30.00 -31.93
C ARG A 265 8.30 29.89 -30.96
N TYR A 266 8.83 28.68 -30.81
CA TYR A 266 9.98 28.40 -29.96
C TYR A 266 10.97 27.47 -30.66
N ARG A 267 12.27 27.78 -30.60
CA ARG A 267 13.36 27.04 -31.28
C ARG A 267 13.04 26.69 -32.75
N GLY A 268 12.43 27.64 -33.47
CA GLY A 268 12.08 27.49 -34.89
C GLY A 268 10.78 26.74 -35.18
N ARG A 269 10.13 26.12 -34.19
CA ARG A 269 8.87 25.36 -34.33
C ARG A 269 7.67 26.18 -33.85
N VAL A 270 6.53 26.00 -34.50
CA VAL A 270 5.24 26.53 -34.02
C VAL A 270 4.77 25.62 -32.89
N LEU A 271 4.38 26.21 -31.75
CA LEU A 271 3.85 25.46 -30.62
C LEU A 271 2.39 25.10 -30.88
N SER A 272 2.02 23.84 -30.69
CA SER A 272 0.65 23.39 -30.96
C SER A 272 -0.26 23.80 -29.81
N PRO A 273 -1.49 24.27 -30.09
CA PRO A 273 -2.50 24.49 -29.05
C PRO A 273 -2.75 23.19 -28.28
N GLY A 274 -2.51 23.20 -26.97
CA GLY A 274 -2.63 22.03 -26.09
C GLY A 274 -1.32 21.33 -25.72
N ASP A 275 -0.20 21.58 -26.40
CA ASP A 275 1.11 21.05 -25.99
C ASP A 275 1.50 21.67 -24.64
N THR A 276 1.99 20.86 -23.69
CA THR A 276 2.53 21.36 -22.43
C THR A 276 3.84 22.10 -22.65
N LEU A 277 4.20 23.00 -21.73
CA LEU A 277 5.50 23.70 -21.77
C LEU A 277 6.66 22.70 -21.81
N LEU A 278 6.55 21.59 -21.08
CA LEU A 278 7.54 20.53 -21.10
C LEU A 278 7.65 19.81 -22.44
N MET A 279 6.52 19.43 -23.06
CA MET A 279 6.50 18.77 -24.37
C MET A 279 7.11 19.69 -25.45
N SER A 280 6.90 20.99 -25.29
CA SER A 280 7.51 22.06 -26.09
C SER A 280 9.01 22.29 -25.79
N LYS A 281 9.58 21.58 -24.81
CA LYS A 281 10.95 21.70 -24.30
C LYS A 281 11.30 23.13 -23.86
N ILE A 282 10.32 23.82 -23.29
CA ILE A 282 10.51 25.16 -22.74
C ILE A 282 11.17 24.99 -21.37
N GLU A 283 12.30 25.66 -21.20
CA GLU A 283 13.12 25.64 -19.99
C GLU A 283 13.09 27.02 -19.33
N SER A 284 13.60 27.14 -18.11
CA SER A 284 13.80 28.44 -17.47
C SER A 284 14.60 29.39 -18.36
N ASP A 285 14.22 30.67 -18.33
CA ASP A 285 14.78 31.76 -19.12
C ASP A 285 14.68 31.61 -20.64
N SER A 286 13.91 30.63 -21.12
CA SER A 286 13.59 30.50 -22.54
C SER A 286 12.85 31.74 -23.07
N THR A 287 13.13 32.13 -24.31
CA THR A 287 12.38 33.19 -24.99
C THR A 287 11.55 32.61 -26.13
N ILE A 288 10.24 32.82 -26.07
CA ILE A 288 9.25 32.42 -27.08
C ILE A 288 8.85 33.65 -27.89
N ASP A 289 8.80 33.53 -29.20
CA ASP A 289 8.32 34.59 -30.09
C ASP A 289 6.81 34.45 -30.30
N ALA A 290 6.04 35.50 -30.00
CA ALA A 290 4.65 35.63 -30.42
C ALA A 290 4.59 36.41 -31.74
N ARG A 291 4.09 35.76 -32.80
CA ARG A 291 4.06 36.28 -34.18
C ARG A 291 2.62 36.45 -34.66
N LEU A 292 2.33 37.49 -35.42
CA LEU A 292 1.02 37.66 -36.05
C LEU A 292 0.86 36.66 -37.21
N VAL A 293 -0.34 36.08 -37.35
CA VAL A 293 -0.68 35.12 -38.41
C VAL A 293 -0.53 35.73 -39.82
N GLY A 294 -0.61 37.06 -39.94
CA GLY A 294 -0.46 37.79 -41.20
C GLY A 294 0.95 37.83 -41.82
N GLU A 295 2.01 37.50 -41.07
CA GLU A 295 3.41 37.56 -41.57
C GLU A 295 3.75 36.48 -42.62
N LEU A 296 2.84 35.55 -42.91
CA LEU A 296 3.00 34.55 -43.98
C LEU A 296 2.89 35.13 -45.40
N LYS A 297 2.36 36.35 -45.60
CA LYS A 297 2.08 36.89 -46.94
C LYS A 297 3.16 37.79 -47.56
N GLU A 298 4.14 38.28 -46.81
CA GLU A 298 5.14 39.21 -47.39
C GLU A 298 6.38 38.52 -47.98
N LYS A 299 6.69 37.27 -47.59
CA LYS A 299 7.87 36.57 -48.15
C LYS A 299 7.62 35.79 -49.44
N GLN A 300 6.39 35.72 -49.95
CA GLN A 300 6.07 35.05 -51.23
C GLN A 300 5.76 36.00 -52.41
N LYS A 301 5.78 37.33 -52.20
CA LYS A 301 5.57 38.31 -53.30
C LYS A 301 6.86 38.90 -53.91
N GLY A 302 8.04 38.44 -53.49
CA GLY A 302 9.33 39.01 -53.91
C GLY A 302 10.13 38.25 -54.97
N VAL A 303 9.62 37.14 -55.56
CA VAL A 303 10.40 36.31 -56.50
C VAL A 303 9.72 36.11 -57.86
N ILE A 304 8.68 36.89 -58.19
CA ILE A 304 8.15 36.94 -59.57
C ILE A 304 8.05 38.40 -59.98
N GLY A 305 9.17 38.96 -60.44
CA GLY A 305 9.25 40.36 -60.84
C GLY A 305 10.68 40.86 -61.01
N SER A 306 11.48 40.17 -61.82
CA SER A 306 12.65 40.70 -62.53
C SER A 306 12.94 39.81 -63.72
#